data_AF-A0A1X2GKT2-F1
#
_entry.id   AF-A0A1X2GKT2-F1
#
_cell.length_a   1.000
_cell.length_b   1.000
_cell.length_c   1.000
_cell.angle_alpha   90.00
_cell.angle_beta   90.00
_cell.angle_gamma   90.00
#
_symmetry.space_group_name_H-M   'P 1'
#
loop_
_entity.id
_entity.type
_entity.pdbx_description
1 polymer ?
#
loop_
_entity_poly.entity_id
_entity_poly.type
_entity_poly.pdbx_seq_one_letter_code
_entity_poly.pdbx_strand_id
1 'polypeptide(L)'
;SVCMFYGEKYTKENVAKLIKYLDAMNVDNCYLDDATEPYLVWQTRIDMNPFRYHRYNDEIVTMTTNNETHSAVDVSLTINAQVVEFMNLVFLAYDPINEEIYNHQCVTQKEILSIVWKYTNIFDEKSVMSFTKWCS
;
A
#
# COMPACT_ATOMS: atom_id res chain seq x y z
N SER A 1 -7.33 4.93 -5.61
CA SER A 1 -8.65 4.24 -5.67
C SER A 1 -9.54 4.95 -6.68
N VAL A 2 -10.35 4.22 -7.47
CA VAL A 2 -11.24 4.80 -8.50
C VAL A 2 -12.18 5.90 -7.96
N CYS A 3 -12.64 5.76 -6.71
CA CYS A 3 -13.55 6.71 -6.08
C CYS A 3 -12.91 8.10 -5.89
N MET A 4 -11.62 8.15 -5.55
CA MET A 4 -10.88 9.41 -5.38
C MET A 4 -10.81 10.21 -6.68
N PHE A 5 -10.67 9.54 -7.82
CA PHE A 5 -10.67 10.19 -9.14
C PHE A 5 -12.01 10.85 -9.49
N TYR A 6 -13.14 10.18 -9.16
CA TYR A 6 -14.48 10.74 -9.38
C TYR A 6 -14.95 11.67 -8.26
N GLY A 7 -14.12 11.92 -7.24
CA GLY A 7 -14.51 12.71 -6.06
C GLY A 7 -15.64 12.06 -5.26
N GLU A 8 -15.84 10.75 -5.39
CA GLU A 8 -16.85 10.00 -4.67
C GLU A 8 -16.25 9.36 -3.40
N LYS A 9 -17.07 9.20 -2.36
CA LYS A 9 -16.65 8.47 -1.16
C LYS A 9 -16.29 7.02 -1.51
N TYR A 10 -15.26 6.48 -0.86
CA TYR A 10 -14.91 5.09 -1.01
C TYR A 10 -16.00 4.19 -0.41
N THR A 11 -16.77 3.53 -1.26
CA THR A 11 -17.74 2.49 -0.88
C THR A 11 -17.65 1.36 -1.89
N LYS A 12 -17.96 0.12 -1.47
CA LYS A 12 -17.94 -1.04 -2.38
C LYS A 12 -18.87 -0.86 -3.59
N GLU A 13 -19.99 -0.17 -3.38
CA GLU A 13 -20.97 0.15 -4.42
C GLU A 13 -20.43 1.18 -5.42
N ASN A 14 -19.80 2.25 -4.94
CA ASN A 14 -19.20 3.27 -5.80
C ASN A 14 -18.04 2.68 -6.59
N VAL A 15 -17.19 1.85 -5.96
CA VAL A 15 -16.11 1.14 -6.66
C VAL A 15 -16.68 0.28 -7.79
N ALA A 16 -17.68 -0.56 -7.51
CA ALA A 16 -18.28 -1.45 -8.51
C ALA A 16 -18.98 -0.71 -9.66
N LYS A 17 -19.59 0.46 -9.38
CA LYS A 17 -20.21 1.31 -10.38
C LYS A 17 -19.17 2.01 -11.26
N LEU A 18 -18.15 2.61 -10.64
CA LEU A 18 -17.15 3.42 -11.34
C LEU A 18 -16.16 2.58 -12.14
N ILE A 19 -15.82 1.37 -11.68
CA ILE A 19 -15.03 0.40 -12.46
C ILE A 19 -15.74 0.05 -13.77
N LYS A 20 -17.05 -0.14 -13.78
CA LYS A 20 -17.79 -0.44 -15.03
C LYS A 20 -17.70 0.67 -16.07
N TYR A 21 -17.59 1.93 -15.65
CA TYR A 21 -17.37 3.05 -16.56
C TYR A 21 -15.93 3.09 -17.09
N LEU A 22 -14.97 2.68 -16.25
CA LEU A 22 -13.58 2.54 -16.63
C LEU A 22 -13.39 1.39 -17.62
N ASP A 23 -13.90 0.19 -17.35
CA ASP A 23 -13.74 -0.97 -18.24
C ASP A 23 -14.29 -0.75 -19.66
N ALA A 24 -15.25 0.18 -19.82
CA ALA A 24 -15.80 0.56 -21.11
C ALA A 24 -14.84 1.45 -21.94
N MET A 25 -13.82 2.03 -21.31
CA MET A 25 -12.81 2.88 -21.92
C MET A 25 -11.44 2.24 -21.69
N ASN A 26 -10.56 2.17 -22.69
CA ASN A 26 -9.24 1.52 -22.51
C ASN A 26 -8.25 2.38 -21.70
N VAL A 27 -8.70 2.87 -20.54
CA VAL A 27 -8.06 3.82 -19.64
C VAL A 27 -7.94 3.16 -18.27
N ASP A 28 -6.95 3.60 -17.51
CA ASP A 28 -6.61 3.04 -16.21
C ASP A 28 -6.10 4.15 -15.29
N ASN A 29 -6.18 3.92 -13.99
CA ASN A 29 -5.72 4.85 -12.98
C ASN A 29 -4.20 4.70 -12.77
N CYS A 30 -3.52 5.83 -12.65
CA CYS A 30 -2.09 5.85 -12.32
C CYS A 30 -1.74 7.12 -11.55
N TYR A 31 -0.51 7.18 -11.08
CA TYR A 31 0.10 8.40 -10.55
C TYR A 31 1.43 8.68 -11.27
N LEU A 32 1.87 9.95 -11.19
CA LEU A 32 3.15 10.40 -11.70
C LEU A 32 4.15 10.44 -10.55
N ASP A 33 4.26 11.57 -9.87
CA ASP A 33 5.20 11.74 -8.75
C ASP A 33 4.52 11.57 -7.38
N ASP A 34 3.21 11.86 -7.29
CA ASP A 34 2.42 11.81 -6.06
C ASP A 34 1.25 10.81 -6.16
N ALA A 35 1.27 9.77 -5.31
CA ALA A 35 0.24 8.73 -5.26
C ALA A 35 -1.10 9.19 -4.65
N THR A 36 -1.19 10.44 -4.18
CA THR A 36 -2.45 11.05 -3.73
C THR A 36 -3.16 11.83 -4.84
N GLU A 37 -2.49 12.03 -5.99
CA GLU A 37 -3.03 12.71 -7.17
C GLU A 37 -3.25 11.72 -8.33
N PRO A 38 -4.40 11.03 -8.40
CA PRO A 38 -4.65 10.04 -9.43
C PRO A 38 -4.93 10.69 -10.80
N TYR A 39 -4.31 10.14 -11.83
CA TYR A 39 -4.56 10.45 -13.23
C TYR A 39 -5.30 9.31 -13.92
N LEU A 40 -6.16 9.67 -14.87
CA LEU A 40 -6.77 8.73 -15.79
C LEU A 40 -6.07 8.80 -17.15
N VAL A 41 -5.44 7.69 -17.53
CA VAL A 41 -4.61 7.65 -18.74
C VAL A 41 -4.95 6.39 -19.54
N TRP A 42 -4.91 6.50 -20.87
CA TRP A 42 -5.02 5.33 -21.74
C TRP A 42 -4.00 4.27 -21.35
N GLN A 43 -4.44 3.02 -21.20
CA GLN A 43 -3.59 1.89 -20.82
C GLN A 43 -2.36 1.79 -21.71
N THR A 44 -2.54 1.95 -23.03
CA THR A 44 -1.44 1.98 -24.01
C THR A 44 -0.37 3.02 -23.71
N ARG A 45 -0.75 4.18 -23.16
CA ARG A 45 0.20 5.25 -22.82
C ARG A 45 0.92 4.98 -21.51
N ILE A 46 0.25 4.32 -20.56
CA ILE A 46 0.86 3.81 -19.32
C ILE A 46 1.90 2.75 -19.67
N ASP A 47 1.51 1.75 -20.47
CA ASP A 47 2.38 0.64 -20.89
C ASP A 47 3.58 1.11 -21.73
N MET A 48 3.41 2.20 -22.49
CA MET A 48 4.50 2.80 -23.28
C MET A 48 5.58 3.44 -22.40
N ASN A 49 5.24 3.92 -21.20
CA ASN A 49 6.20 4.53 -20.28
C ASN A 49 5.87 4.24 -18.80
N PRO A 50 6.15 3.00 -18.34
CA PRO A 50 5.84 2.58 -16.97
C PRO A 50 6.71 3.25 -15.91
N PHE A 51 7.79 3.93 -16.31
CA PHE A 51 8.62 4.73 -15.40
C PHE A 51 8.02 6.10 -15.09
N ARG A 52 7.13 6.59 -15.97
CA ARG A 52 6.43 7.86 -15.79
C ARG A 52 5.05 7.67 -15.18
N TYR A 53 4.37 6.57 -15.53
CA TYR A 53 3.01 6.28 -15.09
C TYR A 53 3.03 5.05 -14.20
N HIS A 54 2.85 5.25 -12.90
CA HIS A 54 2.83 4.19 -11.92
C HIS A 54 1.40 3.75 -11.65
N ARG A 55 1.08 2.48 -11.93
CA ARG A 55 -0.24 1.91 -11.60
C ARG A 55 -0.36 1.74 -10.09
N TYR A 56 -1.59 1.87 -9.58
CA TYR A 56 -1.88 1.44 -8.21
C TYR A 56 -1.91 -0.09 -8.18
N ASN A 57 -1.40 -0.72 -7.11
CA ASN A 57 -1.45 -2.16 -6.96
C ASN A 57 -2.90 -2.60 -6.72
N ASP A 58 -3.52 -3.25 -7.72
CA ASP A 58 -4.84 -3.89 -7.61
C ASP A 58 -4.73 -5.26 -6.92
N GLU A 59 -4.07 -5.34 -5.77
CA GLU A 59 -4.25 -6.51 -4.92
C GLU A 59 -5.68 -6.51 -4.38
N ILE A 60 -6.58 -7.07 -5.20
CA ILE A 60 -7.82 -7.64 -4.72
C ILE A 60 -7.36 -8.74 -3.76
N VAL A 61 -7.31 -8.42 -2.48
CA VAL A 61 -7.31 -9.43 -1.41
C VAL A 61 -8.60 -10.21 -1.62
N THR A 62 -8.51 -11.25 -2.44
CA THR A 62 -9.48 -12.32 -2.49
C THR A 62 -9.35 -12.96 -1.13
N MET A 63 -10.16 -12.48 -0.19
CA MET A 63 -10.52 -13.18 1.03
C MET A 63 -11.29 -14.44 0.59
N THR A 64 -10.56 -15.37 -0.02
CA THR A 64 -11.04 -16.72 -0.27
C THR A 64 -11.12 -17.31 1.12
N THR A 65 -12.34 -17.34 1.65
CA THR A 65 -12.67 -18.04 2.88
C THR A 65 -12.55 -19.52 2.60
N ASN A 66 -11.32 -20.01 2.45
CA ASN A 66 -11.04 -21.42 2.49
C ASN A 66 -10.74 -21.74 3.94
N ASN A 67 -11.71 -22.38 4.59
CA ASN A 67 -11.59 -23.03 5.88
C ASN A 67 -10.64 -24.24 5.78
N GLU A 68 -9.42 -23.98 5.38
CA GLU A 68 -8.31 -24.92 5.47
C GLU A 68 -7.30 -24.26 6.39
N THR A 69 -7.03 -24.94 7.50
CA THR A 69 -5.97 -24.67 8.46
C THR A 69 -4.67 -24.37 7.72
N HIS A 70 -4.43 -23.09 7.42
CA HIS A 70 -3.16 -22.60 6.94
C HIS A 70 -2.20 -22.71 8.11
N SER A 71 -1.33 -23.73 8.06
CA SER A 71 -0.05 -23.65 8.75
C SER A 71 0.55 -22.29 8.39
N ALA A 72 0.90 -21.50 9.40
CA ALA A 72 1.50 -20.19 9.22
C ALA A 72 2.70 -20.32 8.29
N VAL A 73 2.53 -19.93 7.02
CA VAL A 73 3.67 -19.60 6.18
C VAL A 73 4.25 -18.37 6.87
N ASP A 74 5.41 -18.54 7.48
CA ASP A 74 6.13 -17.47 8.16
C ASP A 74 6.57 -16.48 7.07
N VAL A 75 5.72 -15.47 6.82
CA VAL A 75 5.98 -14.45 5.80
C VAL A 75 7.12 -13.58 6.32
N SER A 76 8.35 -13.93 5.92
CA SER A 76 9.56 -13.19 6.25
C SER A 76 9.92 -12.21 5.13
N LEU A 77 9.98 -10.92 5.44
CA LEU A 77 10.47 -9.85 4.58
C LEU A 77 12.00 -9.95 4.53
N THR A 78 12.56 -10.28 3.37
CA THR A 78 13.98 -10.62 3.22
C THR A 78 14.81 -9.54 2.55
N ILE A 79 14.17 -8.54 1.92
CA ILE A 79 14.87 -7.41 1.29
C ILE A 79 14.41 -6.06 1.87
N ASN A 80 15.31 -5.07 1.87
CA ASN A 80 15.04 -3.73 2.40
C ASN A 80 13.80 -3.07 1.76
N ALA A 81 13.60 -3.25 0.45
CA ALA A 81 12.46 -2.66 -0.25
C ALA A 81 11.10 -3.14 0.30
N GLN A 82 10.98 -4.44 0.61
CA GLN A 82 9.78 -5.02 1.22
C GLN A 82 9.51 -4.45 2.61
N VAL A 83 10.58 -4.25 3.39
CA VAL A 83 10.47 -3.66 4.74
C VAL A 83 10.05 -2.19 4.67
N VAL A 84 10.59 -1.43 3.72
CA VAL A 84 10.19 -0.04 3.48
C VAL A 84 8.72 0.03 3.07
N GLU A 85 8.28 -0.82 2.14
CA GLU A 85 6.89 -0.89 1.69
C GLU A 85 5.94 -1.23 2.83
N PHE A 86 6.27 -2.25 3.63
CA PHE A 86 5.53 -2.62 4.84
C PHE A 86 5.43 -1.44 5.82
N MET A 87 6.55 -0.76 6.10
CA MET A 87 6.56 0.37 7.02
C MET A 87 5.70 1.53 6.53
N ASN A 88 5.78 1.87 5.24
CA ASN A 88 4.98 2.94 4.65
C ASN A 88 3.48 2.62 4.61
N LEU A 89 3.12 1.33 4.57
CA LEU A 89 1.72 0.90 4.65
C LEU A 89 1.16 1.02 6.08
N VAL A 90 1.97 0.66 7.08
CA VAL A 90 1.51 0.57 8.49
C VAL A 90 1.67 1.88 9.25
N PHE A 91 2.74 2.63 8.98
CA PHE A 91 3.08 3.86 9.71
C PHE A 91 3.11 5.04 8.75
N LEU A 92 2.09 5.89 8.85
CA LEU A 92 1.99 7.11 8.05
C LEU A 92 2.46 8.32 8.87
N ALA A 93 3.26 9.17 8.22
CA ALA A 93 3.75 10.41 8.81
C ALA A 93 2.69 11.53 8.85
N TYR A 94 1.59 11.33 8.13
CA TYR A 94 0.47 12.26 8.02
C TYR A 94 -0.85 11.51 8.23
N ASP A 95 -1.89 12.25 8.60
CA ASP A 95 -3.24 11.71 8.75
C ASP A 95 -3.85 11.43 7.36
N PRO A 96 -4.16 10.16 7.03
CA PRO A 96 -4.81 9.82 5.76
C PRO A 96 -6.31 10.15 5.72
N ILE A 97 -6.89 10.70 6.81
CA ILE A 97 -8.34 10.95 6.98
C ILE A 97 -9.13 9.65 6.74
N ASN A 98 -8.65 8.55 7.32
CA ASN A 98 -9.23 7.22 7.18
C ASN A 98 -9.22 6.48 8.52
N GLU A 99 -10.09 6.93 9.43
CA GLU A 99 -10.24 6.39 10.80
C GLU A 99 -10.73 4.93 10.84
N GLU A 100 -11.26 4.40 9.73
CA GLU A 100 -11.68 2.99 9.63
C GLU A 100 -10.48 2.02 9.55
N ILE A 101 -9.35 2.49 8.99
CA ILE A 101 -8.16 1.66 8.73
C ILE A 101 -6.98 2.09 9.61
N TYR A 102 -6.84 3.38 9.88
CA TYR A 102 -5.73 3.94 10.64
C TYR A 102 -6.21 4.56 11.94
N ASN A 103 -5.44 4.34 13.01
CA ASN A 103 -5.61 5.02 14.28
C ASN A 103 -4.47 6.01 14.54
N HIS A 104 -4.81 7.14 15.14
CA HIS A 104 -3.80 8.10 15.59
C HIS A 104 -3.09 7.58 16.83
N GLN A 105 -1.78 7.36 16.70
CA GLN A 105 -0.96 6.91 17.81
C GLN A 105 0.39 7.61 17.79
N CYS A 106 0.86 8.04 18.96
CA CYS A 106 2.24 8.42 19.14
C CYS A 106 3.07 7.15 19.25
N VAL A 107 3.91 6.87 18.24
CA VAL A 107 4.80 5.71 18.20
C VAL A 107 6.26 6.14 18.20
N THR A 108 7.07 5.42 18.94
CA THR A 108 8.53 5.61 19.01
C THR A 108 9.24 4.71 18.01
N GLN A 109 10.47 5.07 17.61
CA GLN A 109 11.31 4.22 16.75
C GLN A 109 11.54 2.82 17.33
N LYS A 110 11.57 2.70 18.66
CA LYS A 110 11.69 1.41 19.35
C LYS A 110 10.45 0.54 19.15
N GLU A 111 9.26 1.14 19.21
CA GLU A 111 7.99 0.42 19.00
C GLU A 111 7.84 0.00 17.54
N ILE A 112 8.17 0.89 16.60
CA ILE A 112 8.20 0.59 15.16
C ILE A 112 9.13 -0.61 14.91
N LEU A 113 10.38 -0.56 15.39
CA LEU A 113 11.32 -1.67 15.25
C LEU A 113 10.79 -2.97 15.86
N SER A 114 10.16 -2.90 17.04
CA SER A 114 9.60 -4.07 17.72
C SER A 114 8.44 -4.73 16.93
N ILE A 115 7.72 -3.95 16.12
CA ILE A 115 6.68 -4.46 15.22
C ILE A 115 7.33 -5.05 13.96
N VAL A 116 8.26 -4.32 13.34
CA VAL A 116 8.96 -4.74 12.11
C VAL A 116 9.71 -6.06 12.32
N TRP A 117 10.36 -6.26 13.48
CA TRP A 117 11.06 -7.50 13.82
C TRP A 117 10.20 -8.76 13.79
N LYS A 118 8.88 -8.65 13.93
CA LYS A 118 7.99 -9.81 13.82
C LYS A 118 7.93 -10.38 12.41
N TYR A 119 8.36 -9.60 11.42
CA TYR A 119 8.23 -9.91 10.00
C TYR A 119 9.57 -9.93 9.26
N THR A 120 10.70 -9.59 9.90
CA THR A 120 12.01 -9.58 9.23
C THR A 120 13.15 -9.87 10.21
N ASN A 121 14.16 -10.56 9.69
CA ASN A 121 15.44 -10.79 10.37
C ASN A 121 16.54 -9.80 9.93
N ILE A 122 16.26 -8.86 9.01
CA ILE A 122 17.24 -7.90 8.49
C ILE A 122 17.86 -7.06 9.62
N PHE A 123 17.06 -6.79 10.66
CA PHE A 123 17.48 -6.03 11.82
C PHE A 123 17.87 -6.89 13.02
N ASP A 124 18.08 -8.20 12.84
CA ASP A 124 18.59 -9.04 13.92
C ASP A 124 19.93 -8.48 14.41
N GLU A 125 20.08 -8.47 15.74
CA GLU A 125 21.25 -7.90 16.43
C GLU A 125 21.49 -6.40 16.20
N LYS A 126 20.59 -5.70 15.50
CA LYS A 126 20.69 -4.24 15.32
C LYS A 126 20.10 -3.51 16.52
N SER A 127 20.80 -2.45 16.94
CA SER A 127 20.29 -1.54 17.96
C SER A 127 19.18 -0.64 17.40
N VAL A 128 18.33 -0.11 18.28
CA VAL A 128 17.36 0.94 17.92
C VAL A 128 18.04 2.13 17.24
N MET A 129 19.25 2.52 17.68
CA MET A 129 20.00 3.59 17.04
C MET A 129 20.40 3.26 15.59
N SER A 130 20.78 2.01 15.34
CA SER A 130 21.12 1.54 13.99
C SER A 130 19.90 1.57 13.07
N PHE A 131 18.73 1.19 13.60
CA PHE A 131 17.46 1.29 12.90
C PHE A 131 17.05 2.74 12.62
N THR A 132 17.10 3.63 13.63
CA THR A 132 16.79 5.06 13.44
C THR A 132 17.65 5.69 12.35
N LYS A 133 18.95 5.33 12.31
CA LYS A 133 19.87 5.80 11.27
C LYS A 133 19.52 5.25 9.88
N TRP A 134 18.97 4.04 9.80
CA TRP A 134 18.52 3.44 8.53
C TRP A 134 17.23 4.08 8.02
N CYS A 135 16.35 4.54 8.92
CA CYS A 135 15.13 5.27 8.56
C CYS A 135 15.36 6.73 8.13
N SER A 136 16.58 7.27 8.32
CA SER A 136 16.95 8.64 7.96
C SER A 136 17.46 8.71 6.52
#